data_AF-A0A1Q3J0D2-F1
#
_entry.id   AF-A0A1Q3J0D2-F1
#
_cell.length_a   1.000
_cell.length_b   1.000
_cell.length_c   1.000
_cell.angle_alpha   90.00
_cell.angle_beta   90.00
_cell.angle_gamma   90.00
#
_symmetry.space_group_name_H-M   'P 1'
#
loop_
_entity.id
_entity.type
_entity.pdbx_description
1 polymer ?
#
loop_
_entity_poly.entity_id
_entity_poly.type
_entity_poly.pdbx_seq_one_letter_code
_entity_poly.pdbx_strand_id
1 'polypeptide(L)'
;MPASHKLSHLLQLADQGPALRAALAEEVAELLTGWPTDYPDSMCGVCEALLAKAARDLDAPSRARLRVCLCSDPDLARRVLPRESAARGLVTDARCGRAVADLLAEKLAVDAATARQIVEDETGHALAVACKGAGLDRAAFSALAVLAAPTRAPAQSFAVLDAFDSVPAAEASRVLRTWREGHASAA
;
A
#
# COMPACT_ATOMS: atom_id res chain seq x y z
N MET A 1 8.03 -34.37 11.77
CA MET A 1 6.65 -34.43 12.32
C MET A 1 5.71 -34.86 11.20
N PRO A 2 4.66 -35.66 11.47
CA PRO A 2 3.73 -36.07 10.43
C PRO A 2 2.97 -34.87 9.86
N ALA A 3 2.85 -34.83 8.53
CA ALA A 3 2.26 -33.76 7.71
C ALA A 3 0.93 -33.19 8.24
N SER A 4 0.04 -34.09 8.67
CA SER A 4 -1.27 -33.76 9.24
C SER A 4 -1.18 -32.88 10.49
N HIS A 5 -0.16 -33.10 11.33
CA HIS A 5 0.00 -32.35 12.58
C HIS A 5 0.47 -30.91 12.33
N LYS A 6 1.27 -30.68 11.26
CA LYS A 6 1.70 -29.32 10.88
C LYS A 6 0.52 -28.49 10.37
N LEU A 7 -0.40 -29.10 9.61
CA LEU A 7 -1.61 -28.43 9.12
C LEU A 7 -2.61 -28.08 10.23
N SER A 8 -2.89 -29.01 11.15
CA SER A 8 -3.75 -28.73 12.30
C SER A 8 -3.19 -27.60 13.16
N HIS A 9 -1.86 -27.53 13.29
CA HIS A 9 -1.18 -26.46 13.99
C HIS A 9 -1.31 -25.10 13.27
N LEU A 10 -1.15 -25.05 11.95
CA LEU A 10 -1.34 -23.82 11.16
C LEU A 10 -2.78 -23.30 11.22
N LEU A 11 -3.77 -24.19 11.21
CA LEU A 11 -5.18 -23.81 11.36
C LEU A 11 -5.48 -23.29 12.78
N GLN A 12 -4.89 -23.91 13.82
CA GLN A 12 -4.99 -23.39 15.18
C GLN A 12 -4.36 -22.01 15.32
N LEU A 13 -3.19 -21.78 14.72
CA LEU A 13 -2.53 -20.47 14.73
C LEU A 13 -3.35 -19.41 14.01
N ALA A 14 -4.03 -19.77 12.91
CA ALA A 14 -4.93 -18.87 12.19
C ALA A 14 -6.14 -18.42 13.04
N ASP A 15 -6.57 -19.25 13.99
CA ASP A 15 -7.71 -18.99 14.88
C ASP A 15 -7.32 -18.17 16.12
N GLN A 16 -6.03 -18.13 16.50
CA GLN A 16 -5.53 -17.44 17.70
C GLN A 16 -5.27 -15.91 17.53
N GLY A 17 -5.81 -15.30 16.47
CA GLY A 17 -5.91 -13.85 16.35
C GLY A 17 -4.64 -13.13 15.84
N PRO A 18 -4.62 -11.77 15.89
CA PRO A 18 -3.65 -10.94 15.18
C PRO A 18 -2.18 -11.12 15.60
N ALA A 19 -1.94 -11.47 16.87
CA ALA A 19 -0.60 -11.56 17.44
C ALA A 19 0.26 -12.70 16.85
N LEU A 20 -0.38 -13.75 16.33
CA LEU A 20 0.30 -14.94 15.77
C LEU A 20 0.28 -14.98 14.24
N ARG A 21 -0.30 -13.97 13.56
CA ARG A 21 -0.38 -13.92 12.10
C ARG A 21 0.98 -13.77 11.41
N ALA A 22 1.95 -13.11 12.05
CA ALA A 22 3.30 -13.00 11.52
C ALA A 22 3.99 -14.37 11.48
N ALA A 23 3.95 -15.10 12.59
CA ALA A 23 4.50 -16.46 12.68
C ALA A 23 3.79 -17.42 11.71
N LEU A 24 2.45 -17.33 11.61
CA LEU A 24 1.68 -18.10 10.63
C LEU A 24 2.12 -17.80 9.19
N ALA A 25 2.28 -16.52 8.83
CA ALA A 25 2.66 -16.13 7.49
C ALA A 25 4.07 -16.62 7.12
N GLU A 26 5.01 -16.58 8.07
CA GLU A 26 6.38 -17.08 7.87
C GLU A 26 6.38 -18.61 7.67
N GLU A 27 5.68 -19.37 8.53
CA GLU A 27 5.58 -20.84 8.42
C GLU A 27 4.87 -21.32 7.15
N VAL A 28 3.81 -20.62 6.73
CA VAL A 28 3.11 -20.96 5.48
C VAL A 28 3.95 -20.59 4.26
N ALA A 29 4.71 -19.49 4.32
CA ALA A 29 5.65 -19.13 3.26
C ALA A 29 6.77 -20.17 3.10
N GLU A 30 7.33 -20.67 4.20
CA GLU A 30 8.33 -21.74 4.17
C GLU A 30 7.76 -23.04 3.60
N LEU A 31 6.53 -23.40 3.99
CA LEU A 31 5.86 -24.58 3.43
C LEU A 31 5.64 -24.48 1.92
N LEU A 32 5.26 -23.29 1.43
CA LEU A 32 4.99 -23.06 0.01
C LEU A 32 6.27 -22.98 -0.84
N THR A 33 7.38 -22.47 -0.30
CA THR A 33 8.66 -22.43 -1.00
C THR A 33 9.39 -23.78 -0.99
N GLY A 34 9.09 -24.64 -0.01
CA GLY A 34 9.63 -26.00 0.12
C GLY A 34 8.53 -27.07 0.10
N TRP A 35 7.61 -27.01 -0.87
CA TRP A 35 6.43 -27.87 -0.90
C TRP A 35 6.80 -29.37 -0.86
N PRO A 36 6.36 -30.13 0.16
CA PRO A 36 6.71 -31.55 0.29
C PRO A 36 6.03 -32.40 -0.80
N THR A 37 6.74 -33.39 -1.34
CA THR A 37 6.19 -34.34 -2.33
C THR A 37 5.03 -35.19 -1.83
N ASP A 38 4.86 -35.30 -0.50
CA ASP A 38 3.79 -36.09 0.12
C ASP A 38 2.47 -35.31 0.23
N TYR A 39 2.43 -34.05 -0.27
CA TYR A 39 1.26 -33.18 -0.19
C TYR A 39 0.58 -33.06 -1.56
N PRO A 40 -0.76 -33.16 -1.62
CA PRO A 40 -1.47 -32.99 -2.88
C PRO A 40 -1.46 -31.51 -3.34
N ASP A 41 -1.28 -31.28 -4.64
CA ASP A 41 -1.23 -29.95 -5.25
C ASP A 41 -2.50 -29.11 -4.98
N SER A 42 -3.65 -29.78 -4.79
CA SER A 42 -4.92 -29.14 -4.44
C SER A 42 -4.84 -28.37 -3.10
N MET A 43 -3.95 -28.77 -2.19
CA MET A 43 -3.73 -28.07 -0.93
C MET A 43 -2.83 -26.86 -1.07
N CYS A 44 -1.98 -26.81 -2.09
CA CYS A 44 -1.09 -25.67 -2.33
C CYS A 44 -1.91 -24.38 -2.48
N GLY A 45 -2.99 -24.42 -3.28
CA GLY A 45 -3.90 -23.27 -3.45
C GLY A 45 -4.58 -22.80 -2.16
N VAL A 46 -4.87 -23.72 -1.23
CA VAL A 46 -5.47 -23.37 0.07
C VAL A 46 -4.44 -22.68 0.97
N CYS A 47 -3.20 -23.19 0.99
CA CYS A 47 -2.08 -22.57 1.70
C CYS A 47 -1.74 -21.19 1.13
N GLU A 48 -1.75 -21.01 -0.19
CA GLU A 48 -1.58 -19.70 -0.83
C GLU A 48 -2.66 -18.72 -0.39
N ALA A 49 -3.94 -19.14 -0.38
CA ALA A 49 -5.04 -18.30 0.04
C ALA A 49 -4.94 -17.91 1.53
N LEU A 50 -4.50 -18.84 2.38
CA LEU A 50 -4.27 -18.59 3.81
C LEU A 50 -3.14 -17.57 4.01
N LEU A 51 -2.02 -17.73 3.29
CA LEU A 51 -0.92 -16.78 3.32
C LEU A 51 -1.35 -15.40 2.84
N ALA A 52 -2.12 -15.34 1.75
CA ALA A 52 -2.65 -14.09 1.22
C ALA A 52 -3.56 -13.36 2.23
N LYS A 53 -4.37 -14.11 2.97
CA LYS A 53 -5.20 -13.56 4.04
C LYS A 53 -4.34 -13.05 5.20
N ALA A 54 -3.38 -13.85 5.68
CA ALA A 54 -2.49 -13.46 6.77
C ALA A 54 -1.66 -12.21 6.42
N ALA A 55 -1.11 -12.15 5.20
CA ALA A 55 -0.26 -11.06 4.73
C ALA A 55 -0.96 -9.68 4.68
N ARG A 56 -2.29 -9.66 4.52
CA ARG A 56 -3.11 -8.43 4.59
C ARG A 56 -3.19 -7.84 5.99
N ASP A 57 -3.16 -8.71 6.99
CA ASP A 57 -3.29 -8.35 8.40
C ASP A 57 -1.93 -8.04 9.07
N LEU A 58 -0.81 -8.29 8.37
CA LEU A 58 0.53 -7.95 8.86
C LEU A 58 0.77 -6.43 8.90
N ASP A 59 1.54 -6.00 9.89
CA ASP A 59 2.17 -4.69 9.93
C ASP A 59 3.30 -4.57 8.89
N ALA A 60 3.76 -3.35 8.62
CA ALA A 60 4.75 -3.09 7.58
C ALA A 60 6.10 -3.81 7.81
N PRO A 61 6.68 -3.84 9.02
CA PRO A 61 7.91 -4.58 9.29
C PRO A 61 7.78 -6.09 9.03
N SER A 62 6.68 -6.73 9.47
CA SER A 62 6.49 -8.17 9.26
C SER A 62 6.23 -8.50 7.80
N ARG A 63 5.53 -7.62 7.06
CA ARG A 63 5.35 -7.77 5.61
C ARG A 63 6.66 -7.64 4.84
N ALA A 64 7.55 -6.74 5.27
CA ALA A 64 8.89 -6.60 4.69
C ALA A 64 9.72 -7.88 4.88
N ARG A 65 9.69 -8.49 6.08
CA ARG A 65 10.32 -9.79 6.34
C ARG A 65 9.74 -10.89 5.47
N LEU A 66 8.41 -10.99 5.38
CA LEU A 66 7.74 -11.95 4.51
C LEU A 66 8.18 -11.81 3.03
N ARG A 67 8.37 -10.58 2.56
CA ARG A 67 8.86 -10.31 1.21
C ARG A 67 10.30 -10.79 0.98
N VAL A 68 11.14 -10.76 2.02
CA VAL A 68 12.48 -11.35 1.98
C VAL A 68 12.41 -12.87 1.93
N CYS A 69 11.53 -13.50 2.72
CA CYS A 69 11.34 -14.97 2.69
C CYS A 69 10.87 -15.48 1.31
N LEU A 70 10.02 -14.70 0.63
CA LEU A 70 9.49 -15.04 -0.69
C LEU A 70 10.39 -14.58 -1.85
N CYS A 71 11.62 -14.12 -1.58
CA CYS A 71 12.51 -13.63 -2.65
C CYS A 71 12.90 -14.74 -3.64
N SER A 72 12.92 -15.99 -3.19
CA SER A 72 13.22 -17.18 -4.00
C SER A 72 12.07 -17.59 -4.94
N ASP A 73 10.84 -17.09 -4.69
CA ASP A 73 9.67 -17.34 -5.54
C ASP A 73 8.88 -16.04 -5.80
N PRO A 74 9.27 -15.24 -6.82
CA PRO A 74 8.64 -13.97 -7.12
C PRO A 74 7.21 -14.11 -7.65
N ASP A 75 6.85 -15.27 -8.19
CA ASP A 75 5.51 -15.57 -8.68
C ASP A 75 4.54 -15.77 -7.51
N LEU A 76 4.94 -16.57 -6.52
CA LEU A 76 4.21 -16.73 -5.27
C LEU A 76 4.08 -15.40 -4.53
N ALA A 77 5.17 -14.63 -4.41
CA ALA A 77 5.17 -13.30 -3.79
C ALA A 77 4.10 -12.38 -4.40
N ARG A 78 3.95 -12.39 -5.74
CA ARG A 78 2.93 -11.61 -6.45
C ARG A 78 1.49 -12.05 -6.17
N ARG A 79 1.26 -13.35 -5.91
CA ARG A 79 -0.07 -13.90 -5.63
C ARG A 79 -0.50 -13.63 -4.19
N VAL A 80 0.42 -13.76 -3.23
CA VAL A 80 0.09 -13.76 -1.79
C VAL A 80 0.32 -12.42 -1.10
N LEU A 81 1.32 -11.63 -1.51
CA LEU A 81 1.52 -10.33 -0.88
C LEU A 81 0.40 -9.39 -1.31
N PRO A 82 -0.15 -8.59 -0.38
CA PRO A 82 -0.98 -7.47 -0.76
C PRO A 82 -0.17 -6.63 -1.74
N ARG A 83 -0.76 -6.26 -2.88
CA ARG A 83 -0.24 -5.11 -3.62
C ARG A 83 -0.19 -3.99 -2.60
N GLU A 84 1.00 -3.58 -2.18
CA GLU A 84 1.11 -2.40 -1.34
C GLU A 84 0.44 -1.30 -2.13
N SER A 85 -0.72 -0.84 -1.65
CA SER A 85 -1.25 0.42 -2.13
C SER A 85 -0.12 1.41 -1.88
N ALA A 86 0.48 1.96 -2.94
CA ALA A 86 1.55 2.95 -2.82
C ALA A 86 1.14 4.09 -1.86
N ALA A 87 -0.17 4.28 -1.77
CA ALA A 87 -0.89 5.14 -0.84
C ALA A 87 -0.66 4.81 0.65
N ARG A 88 -0.58 3.54 1.04
CA ARG A 88 -0.42 3.14 2.46
C ARG A 88 0.98 3.46 2.99
N GLY A 89 2.03 3.25 2.18
CA GLY A 89 3.40 3.64 2.55
C GLY A 89 3.54 5.16 2.66
N LEU A 90 3.05 5.88 1.66
CA LEU A 90 3.11 7.34 1.62
C LEU A 90 2.32 8.01 2.76
N VAL A 91 1.15 7.49 3.14
CA VAL A 91 0.39 8.00 4.31
C VAL A 91 1.11 7.70 5.63
N THR A 92 1.71 6.53 5.78
CA THR A 92 2.49 6.19 6.98
C THR A 92 3.68 7.14 7.14
N ASP A 93 4.44 7.37 6.07
CA ASP A 93 5.59 8.28 6.10
C ASP A 93 5.17 9.72 6.46
N ALA A 94 4.04 10.19 5.93
CA ALA A 94 3.48 11.49 6.26
C ALA A 94 3.08 11.57 7.76
N ARG A 95 2.49 10.50 8.31
CA ARG A 95 2.16 10.42 9.75
C ARG A 95 3.40 10.39 10.64
N CYS A 96 4.52 9.88 10.14
CA CYS A 96 5.81 9.91 10.84
C CYS A 96 6.51 11.28 10.76
N GLY A 97 5.86 12.30 10.18
CA GLY A 97 6.34 13.67 10.18
C GLY A 97 7.14 14.08 8.94
N ARG A 98 7.24 13.22 7.91
CA ARG A 98 7.75 13.66 6.61
C ARG A 98 6.77 14.63 5.97
N ALA A 99 7.28 15.69 5.33
CA ALA A 99 6.45 16.66 4.64
C ALA A 99 5.72 15.99 3.46
N VAL A 100 4.40 16.24 3.36
CA VAL A 100 3.56 15.69 2.29
C VAL A 100 4.07 16.12 0.91
N ALA A 101 4.56 17.34 0.77
CA ALA A 101 5.12 17.84 -0.50
C ALA A 101 6.33 16.98 -0.96
N ASP A 102 7.26 16.66 -0.07
CA ASP A 102 8.44 15.85 -0.43
C ASP A 102 8.05 14.42 -0.84
N LEU A 103 7.09 13.83 -0.12
CA LEU A 103 6.54 12.51 -0.43
C LEU A 103 5.85 12.49 -1.80
N LEU A 104 5.11 13.55 -2.14
CA LEU A 104 4.47 13.69 -3.44
C LEU A 104 5.51 13.91 -4.54
N ALA A 105 6.53 14.72 -4.34
CA ALA A 105 7.62 14.91 -5.31
C ALA A 105 8.25 13.55 -5.70
N GLU A 106 8.61 12.74 -4.70
CA GLU A 106 9.19 11.41 -4.89
C GLU A 106 8.21 10.43 -5.58
N LYS A 107 6.98 10.30 -5.08
CA LYS A 107 6.03 9.30 -5.60
C LYS A 107 5.44 9.67 -6.94
N LEU A 108 5.28 10.96 -7.21
CA LEU A 108 4.68 11.44 -8.45
C LEU A 108 5.73 11.72 -9.52
N ALA A 109 7.02 11.74 -9.18
CA ALA A 109 8.12 12.14 -10.05
C ALA A 109 7.90 13.56 -10.63
N VAL A 110 7.53 14.49 -9.75
CA VAL A 110 7.39 15.92 -10.05
C VAL A 110 8.43 16.72 -9.27
N ASP A 111 8.78 17.91 -9.75
CA ASP A 111 9.71 18.78 -9.03
C ASP A 111 9.13 19.28 -7.70
N ALA A 112 10.02 19.77 -6.82
CA ALA A 112 9.64 20.25 -5.49
C ALA A 112 8.74 21.49 -5.51
N ALA A 113 8.82 22.34 -6.54
CA ALA A 113 7.96 23.52 -6.65
C ALA A 113 6.53 23.11 -7.01
N THR A 114 6.37 22.20 -7.98
CA THR A 114 5.08 21.60 -8.34
C THR A 114 4.47 20.86 -7.15
N ALA A 115 5.26 20.08 -6.41
CA ALA A 115 4.78 19.37 -5.23
C ALA A 115 4.31 20.32 -4.11
N ARG A 116 4.98 21.46 -3.90
CA ARG A 116 4.51 22.50 -2.97
C ARG A 116 3.21 23.13 -3.44
N GLN A 117 3.11 23.49 -4.72
CA GLN A 117 1.87 24.04 -5.29
C GLN A 117 0.68 23.09 -5.13
N ILE A 118 0.89 21.78 -5.29
CA ILE A 118 -0.15 20.77 -5.07
C ILE A 118 -0.67 20.78 -3.62
N VAL A 119 0.22 20.96 -2.65
CA VAL A 119 -0.11 20.95 -1.22
C VAL A 119 -0.70 22.29 -0.74
N GLU A 120 -0.22 23.39 -1.31
CA GLU A 120 -0.64 24.76 -1.01
C GLU A 120 -2.00 25.12 -1.64
N ASP A 121 -2.49 24.34 -2.60
CA ASP A 121 -3.83 24.51 -3.17
C ASP A 121 -4.92 24.32 -2.10
N GLU A 122 -5.50 25.44 -1.67
CA GLU A 122 -6.54 25.51 -0.65
C GLU A 122 -7.83 24.79 -1.05
N THR A 123 -8.08 24.62 -2.35
CA THR A 123 -9.26 23.91 -2.85
C THR A 123 -9.11 22.39 -2.75
N GLY A 124 -7.87 21.90 -2.63
CA GLY A 124 -7.55 20.47 -2.64
C GLY A 124 -7.69 19.80 -4.00
N HIS A 125 -8.00 20.55 -5.05
CA HIS A 125 -8.19 20.03 -6.40
C HIS A 125 -6.89 19.48 -6.98
N ALA A 126 -5.78 20.21 -6.84
CA ALA A 126 -4.46 19.77 -7.29
C ALA A 126 -4.01 18.49 -6.57
N LEU A 127 -4.28 18.39 -5.27
CA LEU A 127 -4.01 17.17 -4.49
C LEU A 127 -4.90 16.00 -4.95
N ALA A 128 -6.17 16.26 -5.24
CA ALA A 128 -7.09 15.25 -5.77
C ALA A 128 -6.64 14.74 -7.15
N VAL A 129 -6.25 15.65 -8.05
CA VAL A 129 -5.67 15.34 -9.37
C VAL A 129 -4.40 14.52 -9.23
N ALA A 130 -3.49 14.93 -8.34
CA ALA A 130 -2.25 14.22 -8.06
C ALA A 130 -2.52 12.78 -7.58
N CYS A 131 -3.42 12.63 -6.60
CA CYS A 131 -3.78 11.34 -6.05
C CYS A 131 -4.44 10.43 -7.10
N LYS A 132 -5.43 10.93 -7.85
CA LYS A 132 -6.12 10.15 -8.87
C LYS A 132 -5.22 9.79 -10.05
N GLY A 133 -4.38 10.71 -10.51
CA GLY A 133 -3.43 10.45 -11.59
C GLY A 133 -2.39 9.39 -11.23
N ALA A 134 -2.07 9.25 -9.94
CA ALA A 134 -1.18 8.22 -9.41
C ALA A 134 -1.91 6.93 -8.96
N GLY A 135 -3.23 6.85 -9.12
CA GLY A 135 -4.02 5.69 -8.70
C GLY A 135 -4.14 5.53 -7.18
N LEU A 136 -3.96 6.61 -6.41
CA LEU A 136 -4.21 6.61 -4.97
C LEU A 136 -5.72 6.66 -4.71
N ASP A 137 -6.16 5.90 -3.70
CA ASP A 137 -7.57 5.82 -3.32
C ASP A 137 -8.05 7.00 -2.46
N ARG A 138 -9.37 7.07 -2.26
CA ARG A 138 -10.03 8.10 -1.45
C ARG A 138 -9.45 8.19 -0.04
N ALA A 139 -9.17 7.05 0.59
CA ALA A 139 -8.70 7.00 1.96
C ALA A 139 -7.31 7.63 2.09
N ALA A 140 -6.42 7.35 1.13
CA ALA A 140 -5.10 7.94 1.10
C ALA A 140 -5.14 9.44 0.82
N PHE A 141 -5.94 9.87 -0.16
CA PHE A 141 -6.15 11.30 -0.41
C PHE A 141 -6.64 12.01 0.86
N SER A 142 -7.66 11.48 1.53
CA SER A 142 -8.22 12.13 2.73
C SER A 142 -7.20 12.23 3.85
N ALA A 143 -6.39 11.19 4.06
CA ALA A 143 -5.31 11.23 5.04
C ALA A 143 -4.25 12.29 4.69
N LEU A 144 -3.85 12.37 3.42
CA LEU A 144 -2.86 13.35 2.96
C LEU A 144 -3.38 14.78 3.05
N ALA A 145 -4.64 15.03 2.70
CA ALA A 145 -5.26 16.35 2.79
C ALA A 145 -5.26 16.89 4.23
N VAL A 146 -5.51 16.02 5.22
CA VAL A 146 -5.46 16.37 6.65
C VAL A 146 -4.01 16.58 7.12
N LEU A 147 -3.08 15.72 6.71
CA LEU A 147 -1.67 15.81 7.10
C LEU A 147 -0.94 16.99 6.46
N ALA A 148 -1.36 17.40 5.26
CA ALA A 148 -0.84 18.54 4.53
C ALA A 148 -1.18 19.89 5.22
N ALA A 149 -2.35 19.98 5.85
CA ALA A 149 -2.85 21.21 6.44
C ALA A 149 -3.50 20.95 7.82
N PRO A 150 -2.72 20.60 8.86
CA PRO A 150 -3.24 20.18 10.16
C PRO A 150 -3.94 21.32 10.93
N THR A 151 -3.68 22.58 10.57
CA THR A 151 -4.28 23.78 11.19
C THR A 151 -5.56 24.25 10.49
N ARG A 152 -5.98 23.58 9.41
CA ARG A 152 -7.16 23.96 8.61
C ARG A 152 -8.45 23.77 9.43
N ALA A 153 -9.36 24.73 9.31
CA ALA A 153 -10.66 24.65 9.99
C ALA A 153 -11.48 23.44 9.50
N PRO A 154 -12.26 22.76 10.36
CA PRO A 154 -12.99 21.55 9.99
C PRO A 154 -13.89 21.70 8.75
N ALA A 155 -14.63 22.81 8.63
CA ALA A 155 -15.50 23.08 7.49
C ALA A 155 -14.73 23.19 6.15
N GLN A 156 -13.55 23.81 6.17
CA GLN A 156 -12.68 23.91 5.00
C GLN A 156 -12.05 22.55 4.66
N SER A 157 -11.73 21.75 5.67
CA SER A 157 -11.24 20.38 5.45
C SER A 157 -12.28 19.51 4.75
N PHE A 158 -13.56 19.58 5.13
CA PHE A 158 -14.62 18.83 4.42
C PHE A 158 -14.77 19.28 2.96
N ALA A 159 -14.75 20.58 2.67
CA ALA A 159 -14.84 21.10 1.31
C ALA A 159 -13.68 20.61 0.42
N VAL A 160 -12.46 20.58 0.97
CA VAL A 160 -11.29 20.01 0.30
C VAL A 160 -11.48 18.52 0.03
N LEU A 161 -12.09 17.80 0.97
CA LEU A 161 -12.31 16.39 0.77
C LEU A 161 -13.21 16.14 -0.44
N ASP A 162 -14.24 16.95 -0.68
CA ASP A 162 -15.16 16.78 -1.81
C ASP A 162 -14.48 16.91 -3.18
N ALA A 163 -13.34 17.61 -3.27
CA ALA A 163 -12.58 17.76 -4.51
C ALA A 163 -12.13 16.42 -5.11
N PHE A 164 -11.97 15.37 -4.29
CA PHE A 164 -11.61 14.06 -4.83
C PHE A 164 -12.71 13.49 -5.71
N ASP A 165 -13.96 13.63 -5.33
CA ASP A 165 -15.08 12.97 -6.02
C ASP A 165 -15.43 13.68 -7.34
N SER A 166 -15.09 14.97 -7.47
CA SER A 166 -15.33 15.76 -8.69
C SER A 166 -14.32 15.54 -9.81
N VAL A 167 -13.13 15.02 -9.52
CA VAL A 167 -12.03 14.89 -10.51
C VAL A 167 -12.14 13.58 -11.33
N PRO A 168 -12.26 13.62 -12.67
CA PRO A 168 -12.22 12.40 -13.49
C PRO A 168 -10.81 11.78 -13.55
N ALA A 169 -10.71 10.45 -13.45
CA ALA A 169 -9.42 9.75 -13.45
C ALA A 169 -8.61 9.92 -14.75
N ALA A 170 -9.30 9.97 -15.90
CA ALA A 170 -8.66 10.19 -17.20
C ALA A 170 -8.03 11.59 -17.31
N GLU A 171 -8.74 12.60 -16.80
CA GLU A 171 -8.23 13.98 -16.74
C GLU A 171 -7.04 14.08 -15.78
N ALA A 172 -7.16 13.50 -14.59
CA ALA A 172 -6.10 13.50 -13.59
C ALA A 172 -4.79 12.86 -14.12
N SER A 173 -4.92 11.75 -14.85
CA SER A 173 -3.77 11.06 -15.47
C SER A 173 -3.08 11.90 -16.54
N ARG A 174 -3.84 12.70 -17.30
CA ARG A 174 -3.30 13.62 -18.30
C ARG A 174 -2.55 14.77 -17.64
N VAL A 175 -3.15 15.43 -16.66
CA VAL A 175 -2.55 16.57 -15.94
C VAL A 175 -1.25 16.16 -15.24
N LEU A 176 -1.27 15.02 -14.55
CA LEU A 176 -0.06 14.50 -13.88
C LEU A 176 1.08 14.23 -14.86
N ARG A 177 0.78 13.78 -16.08
CA ARG A 177 1.80 13.58 -17.12
C ARG A 177 2.45 14.89 -17.53
N THR A 178 1.66 15.94 -17.72
CA THR A 178 2.15 17.27 -18.06
C THR A 178 3.05 17.84 -16.96
N TRP A 179 2.72 17.62 -15.68
CA TRP A 179 3.58 18.01 -14.56
C TRP A 179 4.93 17.28 -14.56
N ARG A 180 4.95 15.99 -14.90
CA ARG A 180 6.18 15.20 -15.04
C ARG A 180 7.04 15.67 -16.22
N GLU A 181 6.40 16.04 -17.32
CA GLU A 181 7.10 16.59 -18.50
C GLU A 181 7.73 17.95 -18.18
N GLY A 182 7.05 18.79 -17.38
CA GLY A 182 7.62 20.02 -16.84
C GLY A 182 8.85 19.80 -15.98
N HIS A 183 8.85 18.75 -15.13
CA HIS A 183 10.01 18.34 -14.35
C HIS A 183 11.20 17.91 -15.23
N ALA A 184 10.94 17.11 -16.27
CA ALA A 184 11.99 16.62 -17.19
C ALA A 184 12.62 17.73 -18.04
N SER A 185 11.89 18.82 -18.31
CA SER A 185 12.43 19.98 -19.03
C SER A 185 13.25 20.94 -18.14
N ALA A 186 13.16 20.81 -16.81
CA ALA A 186 13.83 21.67 -15.84
C ALA A 186 15.05 21.02 -15.16
N ALA A 187 15.25 19.71 -15.37
CA ALA A 187 16.40 18.93 -14.89
C ALA A 187 17.51 18.86 -15.95
#